data_AF-A0A1H1FWZ2-F1
#
_entry.id   AF-A0A1H1FWZ2-F1
#
_cell.length_a   1.000
_cell.length_b   1.000
_cell.length_c   1.000
_cell.angle_alpha   90.00
_cell.angle_beta   90.00
_cell.angle_gamma   90.00
#
_symmetry.space_group_name_H-M   'P 1'
#
loop_
_entity.id
_entity.type
_entity.pdbx_description
1 polymer ?
#
loop_
_entity_poly.entity_id
_entity_poly.type
_entity_poly.pdbx_seq_one_letter_code
_entity_poly.pdbx_strand_id
1 'polypeptide(L)'
;MSNTLDLLETNDFPTQGITDSFVTLIDSQTKELVNFVKLSPTPIPSPTIDGVMYLQENTTNQVYKRVYNGVINPEWFGSGKTDAELQTAINAAVDNDTIIIRGLYRCAHQIIINKPLTLLGQNYINGNDTGYENSRIYFGDFEDTLATACIESNNNLNIKNLVVVGSNIEGKIGLKLNNVSLTLDSVTIQSFETGVEVTGGYYNKFVNSAIVYCPTCLVLNNCYNTNATSLSVSAGYESGDTNTKGIVLNDGSNLNMFGGSIEGFSESGINLSASRASFYGTYFEGIYDEVNINSCITVEDDHCRVNAVNCHVYLAFGKANTFVYIPSTVTSAHIHSKNNYFEYEPVSDWYTSVYRFAATDFTSYSIDISGDNYKNDLVNTGSSYISITSALLEKGNGIVQLIYPSGHELAGIHLTNLNTISPYQYNDDILKLQNGTITTFRNNGGLDDDPLHLHFGSYGYNPYTVIMENGEWKKIPN
;
A
#
# COMPACT_ATOMS: atom_id res chain seq x y z
N MET A 1 -27.87 -30.45 18.75
CA MET A 1 -26.83 -31.00 19.65
C MET A 1 -26.78 -30.09 20.87
N SER A 2 -26.89 -30.65 22.06
CA SER A 2 -26.95 -29.95 23.35
C SER A 2 -25.53 -29.58 23.78
N ASN A 3 -25.16 -28.30 23.70
CA ASN A 3 -23.92 -27.81 24.31
C ASN A 3 -24.15 -27.66 25.81
N THR A 4 -23.96 -28.76 26.56
CA THR A 4 -23.93 -28.73 28.02
C THR A 4 -22.51 -28.36 28.43
N LEU A 5 -22.27 -27.09 28.75
CA LEU A 5 -21.04 -26.63 29.37
C LEU A 5 -21.10 -26.98 30.87
N ASP A 6 -20.32 -27.96 31.30
CA ASP A 6 -20.04 -28.21 32.72
C ASP A 6 -19.25 -27.01 33.28
N LEU A 7 -19.92 -26.14 34.06
CA LEU A 7 -19.32 -24.98 34.70
C LEU A 7 -19.79 -24.86 36.16
N LEU A 8 -18.87 -25.04 37.13
CA LEU A 8 -18.38 -23.99 38.07
C LEU A 8 -17.73 -24.58 39.34
N GLU A 9 -16.45 -24.25 39.57
CA GLU A 9 -15.95 -23.95 40.91
C GLU A 9 -16.15 -22.45 41.14
N THR A 10 -16.97 -22.12 42.13
CA THR A 10 -17.20 -20.74 42.59
C THR A 10 -16.17 -20.45 43.67
N ASN A 11 -15.17 -19.61 43.41
CA ASN A 11 -14.44 -18.96 44.50
C ASN A 11 -13.87 -17.60 44.08
N ASP A 12 -14.16 -16.64 44.97
CA ASP A 12 -13.69 -15.27 45.12
C ASP A 12 -14.20 -14.17 44.16
N PHE A 13 -14.68 -13.09 44.81
CA PHE A 13 -15.00 -11.71 44.35
C PHE A 13 -16.49 -11.29 44.28
N PRO A 14 -16.76 -9.98 44.54
CA PRO A 14 -17.88 -9.55 45.37
C PRO A 14 -19.22 -9.52 44.64
N THR A 15 -20.21 -10.14 45.27
CA THR A 15 -21.62 -10.16 44.93
C THR A 15 -22.29 -8.82 45.26
N GLN A 16 -22.27 -7.85 44.35
CA GLN A 16 -23.27 -6.78 44.39
C GLN A 16 -24.44 -7.11 43.46
N GLY A 17 -25.57 -7.46 44.08
CA GLY A 17 -26.92 -7.26 43.56
C GLY A 17 -27.35 -8.07 42.34
N ILE A 18 -27.24 -9.40 42.40
CA ILE A 18 -27.96 -10.28 41.47
C ILE A 18 -29.47 -10.13 41.78
N THR A 19 -30.22 -9.55 40.85
CA THR A 19 -31.70 -9.54 40.91
C THR A 19 -32.22 -10.85 40.31
N ASP A 20 -33.40 -11.34 40.71
CA ASP A 20 -34.02 -12.64 40.28
C ASP A 20 -34.16 -12.84 38.75
N SER A 21 -33.78 -11.85 37.94
CA SER A 21 -33.87 -11.83 36.48
C SER A 21 -32.52 -12.06 35.78
N PHE A 22 -31.40 -12.06 36.51
CA PHE A 22 -30.05 -12.17 35.95
C PHE A 22 -29.26 -13.31 36.58
N VAL A 23 -28.43 -13.97 35.78
CA VAL A 23 -27.42 -14.92 36.25
C VAL A 23 -26.08 -14.49 35.68
N THR A 24 -25.09 -14.27 36.54
CA THR A 24 -23.70 -14.04 36.12
C THR A 24 -22.93 -15.34 36.29
N LEU A 25 -22.37 -15.86 35.21
CA LEU A 25 -21.47 -17.02 35.24
C LEU A 25 -20.04 -16.56 34.99
N ILE A 26 -19.10 -17.27 35.60
CA ILE A 26 -17.70 -17.17 35.26
C ILE A 26 -17.38 -18.39 34.41
N ASP A 27 -16.96 -18.15 33.17
CA ASP A 27 -16.42 -19.21 32.35
C ASP A 27 -15.13 -19.72 33.00
N SER A 28 -15.08 -21.00 33.36
CA SER A 28 -14.00 -21.57 34.17
C SER A 28 -12.66 -21.59 33.44
N GLN A 29 -12.68 -21.57 32.10
CA GLN A 29 -11.50 -21.63 31.25
C GLN A 29 -10.98 -20.23 30.92
N THR A 30 -11.87 -19.34 30.49
CA THR A 30 -11.52 -17.98 30.05
C THR A 30 -11.52 -16.95 31.18
N LYS A 31 -12.10 -17.31 32.34
CA LYS A 31 -12.35 -16.41 33.49
C LYS A 31 -13.23 -15.20 33.13
N GLU A 32 -13.94 -15.25 32.02
CA GLU A 32 -14.84 -14.19 31.59
C GLU A 32 -16.12 -14.20 32.44
N LEU A 33 -16.52 -13.01 32.91
CA LEU A 33 -17.83 -12.79 33.53
C LEU A 33 -18.89 -12.62 32.43
N VAL A 34 -19.89 -13.49 32.44
CA VAL A 34 -20.97 -13.50 31.45
C VAL A 34 -22.31 -13.32 32.15
N ASN A 35 -23.04 -12.29 31.76
CA ASN A 35 -24.39 -12.04 32.26
C ASN A 35 -25.42 -12.70 31.35
N PHE A 36 -26.41 -13.33 31.95
CA PHE A 36 -27.58 -13.90 31.29
C PHE A 36 -28.85 -13.30 31.89
N VAL A 37 -29.86 -13.09 31.05
CA VAL A 37 -31.20 -12.63 31.42
C VAL A 37 -32.17 -13.79 31.28
N LYS A 38 -32.96 -14.03 32.32
CA LYS A 38 -34.02 -15.01 32.31
C LYS A 38 -35.09 -14.65 31.28
N LEU A 39 -35.47 -15.60 30.43
CA LEU A 39 -36.60 -15.43 29.50
C LEU A 39 -37.93 -15.62 30.25
N SER A 40 -38.90 -14.74 30.04
CA SER A 40 -40.26 -14.85 30.61
C SER A 40 -41.30 -14.21 29.69
N PRO A 41 -42.43 -14.86 29.33
CA PRO A 41 -42.80 -16.28 29.45
C PRO A 41 -42.97 -17.00 28.09
N THR A 42 -43.31 -18.29 28.20
CA THR A 42 -43.57 -19.28 27.15
C THR A 42 -44.59 -18.86 26.07
N PRO A 43 -44.52 -19.39 24.83
CA PRO A 43 -43.66 -20.51 24.43
C PRO A 43 -42.21 -20.05 24.30
N ILE A 44 -41.29 -20.85 24.87
CA ILE A 44 -39.86 -20.69 24.67
C ILE A 44 -39.68 -20.80 23.15
N PRO A 45 -39.34 -19.72 22.44
CA PRO A 45 -39.07 -19.85 21.02
C PRO A 45 -37.98 -20.92 20.87
N SER A 46 -38.15 -21.85 19.93
CA SER A 46 -37.06 -22.77 19.57
C SER A 46 -35.78 -21.97 19.44
N PRO A 47 -34.63 -22.45 19.96
CA PRO A 47 -33.37 -21.72 19.92
C PRO A 47 -33.15 -21.19 18.50
N THR A 48 -33.36 -19.88 18.33
CA THR A 48 -33.08 -19.22 17.07
C THR A 48 -31.56 -19.14 16.97
N ILE A 49 -31.00 -19.46 15.82
CA ILE A 49 -29.60 -19.18 15.53
C ILE A 49 -29.53 -17.67 15.28
N ASP A 50 -29.49 -16.89 16.37
CA ASP A 50 -29.61 -15.44 16.38
C ASP A 50 -28.39 -14.74 17.00
N GLY A 51 -27.28 -15.46 17.21
CA GLY A 51 -26.08 -14.89 17.82
C GLY A 51 -26.07 -14.90 19.33
N VAL A 52 -27.17 -15.29 19.96
CA VAL A 52 -27.31 -15.24 21.41
C VAL A 52 -27.07 -16.63 21.99
N MET A 53 -26.15 -16.74 22.93
CA MET A 53 -25.94 -17.97 23.70
C MET A 53 -27.11 -18.16 24.68
N TYR A 54 -27.72 -19.34 24.66
CA TYR A 54 -28.80 -19.73 25.56
C TYR A 54 -28.33 -20.79 26.55
N LEU A 55 -28.72 -20.64 27.81
CA LEU A 55 -28.52 -21.65 28.85
C LEU A 55 -29.87 -22.17 29.31
N GLN A 56 -30.00 -23.50 29.40
CA GLN A 56 -31.17 -24.13 30.02
C GLN A 56 -30.76 -24.75 31.34
N GLU A 57 -31.44 -24.35 32.41
CA GLU A 57 -31.27 -24.98 33.71
C GLU A 57 -31.99 -26.35 33.71
N ASN A 58 -31.22 -27.42 33.90
CA ASN A 58 -31.73 -28.80 33.81
C ASN A 58 -32.85 -29.14 34.80
N THR A 59 -32.86 -28.50 35.97
CA THR A 59 -33.82 -28.78 37.05
C THR A 59 -35.14 -28.05 36.89
N THR A 60 -35.11 -26.82 36.37
CA THR A 60 -36.29 -25.94 36.29
C THR A 60 -36.80 -25.76 34.86
N ASN A 61 -36.05 -26.24 33.86
CA ASN A 61 -36.23 -25.91 32.43
C ASN A 61 -36.29 -24.40 32.15
N GLN A 62 -35.75 -23.57 33.03
CA GLN A 62 -35.65 -22.14 32.78
C GLN A 62 -34.57 -21.87 31.73
N VAL A 63 -34.91 -21.04 30.75
CA VAL A 63 -33.97 -20.62 29.71
C VAL A 63 -33.51 -19.20 29.99
N TYR A 64 -32.21 -19.02 29.93
CA TYR A 64 -31.54 -17.74 30.07
C TYR A 64 -30.87 -17.41 28.76
N LYS A 65 -31.02 -16.17 28.30
CA LYS A 65 -30.30 -15.66 27.13
C LYS A 65 -29.12 -14.81 27.59
N ARG A 66 -27.98 -14.92 26.93
CA ARG A 66 -26.84 -14.06 27.21
C ARG A 66 -27.21 -12.59 26.96
N VAL A 67 -26.75 -11.70 27.82
CA VAL A 67 -26.79 -10.26 27.54
C VAL A 67 -25.82 -9.99 26.40
N TYR A 68 -26.38 -9.70 25.24
CA TYR A 68 -25.64 -9.48 24.01
C TYR A 68 -25.45 -7.97 23.79
N ASN A 69 -24.18 -7.55 23.72
CA ASN A 69 -23.78 -6.16 23.56
C ASN A 69 -23.05 -5.91 22.23
N GLY A 70 -23.34 -6.72 21.20
CA GLY A 70 -22.69 -6.62 19.88
C GLY A 70 -21.23 -7.12 19.85
N VAL A 71 -20.86 -7.96 20.81
CA VAL A 71 -19.52 -8.55 20.94
C VAL A 71 -19.70 -10.05 21.10
N ILE A 72 -18.96 -10.83 20.31
CA ILE A 72 -18.99 -12.30 20.31
C ILE A 72 -17.57 -12.82 20.46
N ASN A 73 -17.38 -13.84 21.30
CA ASN A 73 -16.11 -14.53 21.46
C ASN A 73 -16.26 -15.97 20.93
N PRO A 74 -15.44 -16.40 19.94
CA PRO A 74 -15.54 -17.73 19.35
C PRO A 74 -15.51 -18.90 20.34
N GLU A 75 -14.82 -18.74 21.47
CA GLU A 75 -14.68 -19.77 22.50
C GLU A 75 -16.03 -20.18 23.12
N TRP A 76 -17.07 -19.36 22.93
CA TRP A 76 -18.45 -19.69 23.29
C TRP A 76 -19.02 -20.89 22.55
N PHE A 77 -18.43 -21.22 21.39
CA PHE A 77 -18.88 -22.29 20.51
C PHE A 77 -17.97 -23.53 20.58
N GLY A 78 -16.85 -23.45 21.32
CA GLY A 78 -15.92 -24.56 21.53
C GLY A 78 -14.56 -24.07 22.05
N SER A 79 -13.77 -24.96 22.66
CA SER A 79 -12.45 -24.60 23.19
C SER A 79 -11.29 -24.88 22.21
N GLY A 80 -11.60 -25.31 20.98
CA GLY A 80 -10.59 -25.78 20.02
C GLY A 80 -9.71 -24.66 19.45
N LYS A 81 -10.23 -23.43 19.39
CA LYS A 81 -9.59 -22.29 18.70
C LYS A 81 -9.24 -22.63 17.25
N THR A 82 -10.24 -23.07 16.50
CA THR A 82 -10.09 -23.43 15.08
C THR A 82 -10.97 -22.57 14.18
N ASP A 83 -10.88 -22.77 12.87
CA ASP A 83 -11.84 -22.19 11.91
C ASP A 83 -13.30 -22.57 12.23
N ALA A 84 -13.56 -23.74 12.82
CA ALA A 84 -14.91 -24.18 13.13
C ALA A 84 -15.61 -23.27 14.17
N GLU A 85 -14.94 -22.96 15.28
CA GLU A 85 -15.49 -22.06 16.29
C GLU A 85 -15.62 -20.63 15.77
N LEU A 86 -14.61 -20.16 15.02
CA LEU A 86 -14.60 -18.81 14.45
C LEU A 86 -15.71 -18.63 13.42
N GLN A 87 -15.89 -19.58 12.50
CA GLN A 87 -16.97 -19.55 11.51
C GLN A 87 -18.34 -19.65 12.18
N THR A 88 -18.48 -20.43 13.25
CA THR A 88 -19.73 -20.50 14.01
C THR A 88 -20.06 -19.16 14.66
N ALA A 89 -19.07 -18.47 15.25
CA ALA A 89 -19.24 -17.13 15.80
C ALA A 89 -19.65 -16.11 14.74
N ILE A 90 -19.01 -16.13 13.57
CA ILE A 90 -19.36 -15.27 12.43
C ILE A 90 -20.80 -15.54 11.97
N ASN A 91 -21.18 -16.82 11.83
CA ASN A 91 -22.52 -17.21 11.42
C ASN A 91 -23.58 -16.75 12.43
N ALA A 92 -23.25 -16.79 13.72
CA ALA A 92 -24.14 -16.37 14.80
C ALA A 92 -24.28 -14.84 14.88
N ALA A 93 -23.23 -14.07 14.56
CA ALA A 93 -23.22 -12.61 14.65
C ALA A 93 -24.34 -11.90 13.88
N VAL A 94 -24.70 -10.69 14.29
CA VAL A 94 -25.54 -9.78 13.49
C VAL A 94 -24.67 -8.69 12.84
N ASP A 95 -25.24 -7.93 11.92
CA ASP A 95 -24.53 -6.86 11.22
C ASP A 95 -23.88 -5.87 12.20
N ASN A 96 -22.61 -5.59 11.95
CA ASN A 96 -21.71 -4.68 12.69
C ASN A 96 -21.24 -5.18 14.05
N ASP A 97 -21.45 -6.46 14.36
CA ASP A 97 -20.85 -7.08 15.54
C ASP A 97 -19.33 -7.09 15.50
N THR A 98 -18.77 -7.21 16.70
CA THR A 98 -17.34 -7.47 16.91
C THR A 98 -17.11 -8.91 17.33
N ILE A 99 -16.32 -9.65 16.55
CA ILE A 99 -15.75 -10.93 16.95
C ILE A 99 -14.40 -10.68 17.63
N ILE A 100 -14.27 -11.06 18.90
CA ILE A 100 -13.01 -10.94 19.64
C ILE A 100 -12.17 -12.18 19.40
N ILE A 101 -10.96 -12.00 18.88
CA ILE A 101 -9.98 -13.07 18.66
C ILE A 101 -9.01 -13.09 19.84
N ARG A 102 -9.03 -14.15 20.66
CA ARG A 102 -8.15 -14.27 21.83
C ARG A 102 -7.08 -15.34 21.62
N GLY A 103 -5.82 -14.91 21.51
CA GLY A 103 -4.69 -15.80 21.25
C GLY A 103 -4.72 -16.37 19.82
N LEU A 104 -4.19 -17.59 19.66
CA LEU A 104 -3.99 -18.24 18.37
C LEU A 104 -5.17 -19.13 17.97
N TYR A 105 -5.73 -18.88 16.79
CA TYR A 105 -6.66 -19.76 16.10
C TYR A 105 -5.95 -20.46 14.94
N ARG A 106 -6.04 -21.79 14.91
CA ARG A 106 -5.45 -22.61 13.85
C ARG A 106 -6.54 -22.97 12.85
N CYS A 107 -6.44 -22.44 11.64
CA CYS A 107 -7.46 -22.57 10.62
C CYS A 107 -6.95 -23.44 9.48
N ALA A 108 -7.69 -24.50 9.16
CA ALA A 108 -7.43 -25.38 8.02
C ALA A 108 -8.33 -25.07 6.82
N HIS A 109 -9.49 -24.45 7.06
CA HIS A 109 -10.48 -24.13 6.02
C HIS A 109 -10.64 -22.61 5.83
N GLN A 110 -11.22 -22.23 4.71
CA GLN A 110 -11.59 -20.86 4.37
C GLN A 110 -12.60 -20.30 5.39
N ILE A 111 -12.36 -19.08 5.84
CA ILE A 111 -13.29 -18.31 6.66
C ILE A 111 -14.10 -17.40 5.74
N ILE A 112 -15.43 -17.54 5.78
CA ILE A 112 -16.36 -16.75 4.95
C ILE A 112 -17.11 -15.75 5.84
N ILE A 113 -16.95 -14.47 5.54
CA ILE A 113 -17.62 -13.37 6.22
C ILE A 113 -18.75 -12.83 5.34
N ASN A 114 -19.97 -13.24 5.66
CA ASN A 114 -21.18 -12.98 4.88
C ASN A 114 -22.04 -11.82 5.43
N LYS A 115 -21.51 -11.05 6.37
CA LYS A 115 -22.16 -9.86 6.94
C LYS A 115 -21.12 -8.83 7.37
N PRO A 116 -21.48 -7.54 7.50
CA PRO A 116 -20.55 -6.52 7.95
C PRO A 116 -20.09 -6.82 9.38
N LEU A 117 -18.78 -6.89 9.64
CA LEU A 117 -18.26 -7.26 10.96
C LEU A 117 -16.95 -6.56 11.28
N THR A 118 -16.63 -6.54 12.57
CA THR A 118 -15.30 -6.24 13.09
C THR A 118 -14.64 -7.50 13.63
N LEU A 119 -13.43 -7.83 13.18
CA LEU A 119 -12.53 -8.78 13.85
C LEU A 119 -11.57 -7.99 14.72
N LEU A 120 -11.55 -8.24 16.02
CA LEU A 120 -10.75 -7.48 16.98
C LEU A 120 -9.85 -8.41 17.78
N GLY A 121 -8.54 -8.22 17.68
CA GLY A 121 -7.62 -8.84 18.62
C GLY A 121 -7.60 -8.13 19.97
N GLN A 122 -7.25 -8.89 21.01
CA GLN A 122 -7.27 -8.48 22.42
C GLN A 122 -6.10 -7.57 22.79
N ASN A 123 -4.94 -7.80 22.21
CA ASN A 123 -3.72 -7.04 22.48
C ASN A 123 -3.47 -6.05 21.36
N TYR A 124 -3.00 -4.85 21.68
CA TYR A 124 -2.54 -3.92 20.66
C TYR A 124 -1.32 -4.51 19.94
N ILE A 125 -1.35 -4.47 18.61
CA ILE A 125 -0.27 -4.94 17.76
C ILE A 125 0.24 -3.72 17.00
N ASN A 126 1.53 -3.41 17.10
CA ASN A 126 2.12 -2.49 16.15
C ASN A 126 2.30 -3.25 14.82
N GLY A 127 2.08 -2.62 13.66
CA GLY A 127 2.12 -3.32 12.35
C GLY A 127 3.38 -4.16 12.11
N ASN A 128 4.49 -3.87 12.80
CA ASN A 128 5.76 -4.61 12.73
C ASN A 128 5.95 -5.68 13.83
N ASP A 129 4.97 -5.94 14.70
CA ASP A 129 5.07 -6.88 15.81
C ASP A 129 4.64 -8.29 15.40
N THR A 130 5.63 -9.17 15.18
CA THR A 130 5.45 -10.59 14.86
C THR A 130 5.18 -11.47 16.10
N GLY A 131 5.02 -10.86 17.28
CA GLY A 131 4.91 -11.51 18.58
C GLY A 131 4.03 -12.76 18.59
N TYR A 132 4.61 -13.87 19.07
CA TYR A 132 4.00 -15.21 19.09
C TYR A 132 2.85 -15.38 20.09
N GLU A 133 2.65 -14.42 21.00
CA GLU A 133 1.61 -14.44 22.05
C GLU A 133 0.36 -13.59 21.69
N ASN A 134 0.32 -13.03 20.49
CA ASN A 134 -0.72 -12.09 20.06
C ASN A 134 -2.00 -12.77 19.55
N SER A 135 -3.09 -11.99 19.48
CA SER A 135 -4.33 -12.39 18.79
C SER A 135 -4.04 -12.68 17.33
N ARG A 136 -4.20 -13.93 16.93
CA ARG A 136 -3.69 -14.46 15.66
C ARG A 136 -4.65 -15.44 15.03
N ILE A 137 -4.85 -15.31 13.72
CA ILE A 137 -5.46 -16.32 12.86
C ILE A 137 -4.33 -16.91 12.01
N TYR A 138 -4.09 -18.22 12.14
CA TYR A 138 -2.99 -18.91 11.48
C TYR A 138 -3.49 -20.01 10.55
N PHE A 139 -3.14 -19.88 9.28
CA PHE A 139 -3.39 -20.86 8.23
C PHE A 139 -2.10 -21.63 7.96
N GLY A 140 -1.88 -22.71 8.74
CA GLY A 140 -0.68 -23.54 8.62
C GLY A 140 -0.84 -24.72 7.67
N ASP A 141 -2.01 -25.35 7.71
CA ASP A 141 -2.35 -26.58 7.00
C ASP A 141 -3.65 -26.35 6.21
N PHE A 142 -3.61 -25.47 5.21
CA PHE A 142 -4.83 -25.09 4.47
C PHE A 142 -5.28 -26.23 3.55
N GLU A 143 -6.45 -26.80 3.81
CA GLU A 143 -6.98 -27.99 3.15
C GLU A 143 -7.92 -27.66 1.97
N ASP A 144 -8.45 -26.43 1.91
CA ASP A 144 -9.42 -26.01 0.89
C ASP A 144 -8.76 -25.73 -0.47
N THR A 145 -8.55 -26.81 -1.22
CA THR A 145 -7.94 -26.76 -2.57
C THR A 145 -8.68 -25.83 -3.54
N LEU A 146 -10.01 -25.76 -3.47
CA LEU A 146 -10.85 -24.95 -4.36
C LEU A 146 -10.98 -23.47 -3.96
N ALA A 147 -10.70 -23.12 -2.70
CA ALA A 147 -10.81 -21.74 -2.23
C ALA A 147 -9.66 -20.89 -2.76
N THR A 148 -9.94 -19.66 -3.22
CA THR A 148 -8.87 -18.75 -3.68
C THR A 148 -8.26 -17.90 -2.56
N ALA A 149 -8.92 -17.85 -1.40
CA ALA A 149 -8.49 -17.04 -0.27
C ALA A 149 -8.71 -17.76 1.06
N CYS A 150 -7.88 -17.44 2.06
CA CYS A 150 -8.02 -17.95 3.42
C CYS A 150 -9.14 -17.24 4.20
N ILE A 151 -9.29 -15.94 4.02
CA ILE A 151 -10.43 -15.16 4.50
C ILE A 151 -11.08 -14.46 3.31
N GLU A 152 -12.39 -14.66 3.12
CA GLU A 152 -13.16 -14.03 2.05
C GLU A 152 -14.37 -13.28 2.61
N SER A 153 -14.58 -12.05 2.12
CA SER A 153 -15.78 -11.28 2.46
C SER A 153 -16.41 -10.58 1.27
N ASN A 154 -17.73 -10.69 1.19
CA ASN A 154 -18.58 -9.89 0.30
C ASN A 154 -19.34 -8.80 1.07
N ASN A 155 -18.85 -8.45 2.28
CA ASN A 155 -19.40 -7.41 3.15
C ASN A 155 -18.28 -6.54 3.71
N ASN A 156 -18.62 -5.34 4.19
CA ASN A 156 -17.63 -4.47 4.78
C ASN A 156 -16.96 -5.14 5.98
N LEU A 157 -15.63 -5.14 5.98
CA LEU A 157 -14.84 -5.80 7.02
C LEU A 157 -13.90 -4.81 7.68
N ASN A 158 -13.92 -4.81 9.00
CA ASN A 158 -12.98 -4.08 9.83
C ASN A 158 -12.12 -5.09 10.59
N ILE A 159 -10.80 -5.02 10.46
CA ILE A 159 -9.88 -5.86 11.22
C ILE A 159 -8.99 -4.93 12.04
N LYS A 160 -8.90 -5.23 13.33
CA LYS A 160 -8.15 -4.43 14.28
C LYS A 160 -7.26 -5.28 15.18
N ASN A 161 -6.05 -4.80 15.45
CA ASN A 161 -5.15 -5.38 16.45
C ASN A 161 -4.93 -6.88 16.27
N LEU A 162 -4.80 -7.35 15.03
CA LEU A 162 -4.82 -8.77 14.69
C LEU A 162 -3.67 -9.13 13.76
N VAL A 163 -3.09 -10.32 13.95
CA VAL A 163 -2.18 -10.93 12.98
C VAL A 163 -2.91 -12.02 12.21
N VAL A 164 -2.89 -11.95 10.89
CA VAL A 164 -3.34 -13.03 10.01
C VAL A 164 -2.12 -13.55 9.26
N VAL A 165 -1.78 -14.82 9.46
CA VAL A 165 -0.54 -15.41 8.96
C VAL A 165 -0.80 -16.72 8.24
N GLY A 166 -0.22 -16.86 7.06
CA GLY A 166 -0.17 -18.12 6.31
C GLY A 166 1.13 -18.89 6.55
N SER A 167 1.28 -20.00 5.84
CA SER A 167 2.49 -20.83 5.79
C SER A 167 3.09 -20.88 4.37
N ASN A 168 3.04 -19.75 3.65
CA ASN A 168 3.43 -19.64 2.23
C ASN A 168 2.56 -20.53 1.33
N ILE A 169 1.25 -20.44 1.52
CA ILE A 169 0.29 -21.30 0.84
C ILE A 169 0.16 -20.87 -0.63
N GLU A 170 0.69 -21.70 -1.53
CA GLU A 170 0.69 -21.46 -2.98
C GLU A 170 -0.72 -21.26 -3.54
N GLY A 171 -0.87 -20.26 -4.40
CA GLY A 171 -2.10 -19.86 -5.08
C GLY A 171 -3.16 -19.22 -4.18
N LYS A 172 -2.83 -18.91 -2.91
CA LYS A 172 -3.82 -18.39 -1.95
C LYS A 172 -3.60 -16.92 -1.62
N ILE A 173 -4.72 -16.22 -1.55
CA ILE A 173 -4.82 -14.86 -1.03
C ILE A 173 -5.09 -14.93 0.48
N GLY A 174 -4.37 -14.16 1.29
CA GLY A 174 -4.62 -14.11 2.74
C GLY A 174 -6.01 -13.55 3.06
N LEU A 175 -6.32 -12.39 2.49
CA LEU A 175 -7.60 -11.72 2.65
C LEU A 175 -8.14 -11.19 1.31
N LYS A 176 -9.34 -11.65 0.93
CA LYS A 176 -10.01 -11.25 -0.32
C LYS A 176 -11.35 -10.58 -0.06
N LEU A 177 -11.60 -9.43 -0.69
CA LEU A 177 -12.87 -8.73 -0.63
C LEU A 177 -13.40 -8.35 -2.02
N ASN A 178 -14.72 -8.50 -2.23
CA ASN A 178 -15.37 -8.14 -3.49
C ASN A 178 -16.53 -7.15 -3.29
N ASN A 179 -16.48 -6.03 -4.01
CA ASN A 179 -17.46 -4.94 -4.05
C ASN A 179 -17.77 -4.29 -2.69
N VAL A 180 -16.80 -4.27 -1.78
CA VAL A 180 -16.97 -3.81 -0.39
C VAL A 180 -15.71 -3.14 0.16
N SER A 181 -15.87 -2.43 1.28
CA SER A 181 -14.78 -1.69 1.92
C SER A 181 -14.03 -2.52 2.95
N LEU A 182 -12.70 -2.41 2.93
CA LEU A 182 -11.81 -2.96 3.96
C LEU A 182 -11.27 -1.84 4.86
N THR A 183 -11.28 -2.05 6.17
CA THR A 183 -10.46 -1.30 7.12
C THR A 183 -9.49 -2.24 7.83
N LEU A 184 -8.19 -1.98 7.70
CA LEU A 184 -7.15 -2.56 8.55
C LEU A 184 -6.61 -1.47 9.48
N ASP A 185 -6.62 -1.73 10.77
CA ASP A 185 -6.16 -0.79 11.81
C ASP A 185 -5.28 -1.55 12.79
N SER A 186 -3.96 -1.35 12.72
CA SER A 186 -3.00 -2.04 13.58
C SER A 186 -3.05 -3.57 13.35
N VAL A 187 -2.91 -3.96 12.07
CA VAL A 187 -3.05 -5.35 11.59
C VAL A 187 -1.80 -5.75 10.82
N THR A 188 -1.35 -6.99 11.01
CA THR A 188 -0.29 -7.61 10.21
C THR A 188 -0.87 -8.76 9.39
N ILE A 189 -0.74 -8.70 8.07
CA ILE A 189 -1.06 -9.80 7.14
C ILE A 189 0.26 -10.32 6.57
N GLN A 190 0.54 -11.62 6.67
CA GLN A 190 1.83 -12.13 6.23
C GLN A 190 1.83 -13.59 5.75
N SER A 191 2.85 -13.92 4.96
CA SER A 191 3.17 -15.30 4.56
C SER A 191 2.11 -15.94 3.65
N PHE A 192 1.62 -15.17 2.67
CA PHE A 192 0.67 -15.60 1.62
C PHE A 192 1.23 -15.27 0.24
N GLU A 193 0.81 -15.98 -0.81
CA GLU A 193 1.22 -15.61 -2.19
C GLU A 193 0.76 -14.20 -2.54
N THR A 194 -0.52 -13.91 -2.25
CA THR A 194 -1.05 -12.55 -2.22
C THR A 194 -1.50 -12.21 -0.81
N GLY A 195 -1.04 -11.12 -0.22
CA GLY A 195 -1.44 -10.72 1.13
C GLY A 195 -2.92 -10.31 1.19
N VAL A 196 -3.26 -9.24 0.49
CA VAL A 196 -4.60 -8.65 0.46
C VAL A 196 -5.02 -8.36 -0.97
N GLU A 197 -6.23 -8.76 -1.35
CA GLU A 197 -6.88 -8.40 -2.61
C GLU A 197 -8.23 -7.75 -2.33
N VAL A 198 -8.46 -6.56 -2.91
CA VAL A 198 -9.76 -5.90 -2.89
C VAL A 198 -10.18 -5.57 -4.32
N THR A 199 -11.37 -6.04 -4.72
CA THR A 199 -11.98 -5.73 -6.01
C THR A 199 -13.22 -4.87 -5.79
N GLY A 200 -13.35 -3.74 -6.50
CA GLY A 200 -14.55 -2.89 -6.45
C GLY A 200 -14.80 -2.21 -5.10
N GLY A 201 -13.77 -2.07 -4.26
CA GLY A 201 -13.88 -1.48 -2.92
C GLY A 201 -13.86 0.04 -2.94
N TYR A 202 -14.71 0.67 -2.13
CA TYR A 202 -14.78 2.13 -2.00
C TYR A 202 -14.29 2.55 -0.61
N TYR A 203 -13.42 3.55 -0.53
CA TYR A 203 -12.97 4.12 0.74
C TYR A 203 -12.25 3.12 1.67
N ASN A 204 -11.43 2.23 1.11
CA ASN A 204 -10.60 1.33 1.90
C ASN A 204 -9.61 2.12 2.77
N LYS A 205 -9.31 1.61 3.96
CA LYS A 205 -8.43 2.26 4.94
C LYS A 205 -7.40 1.28 5.47
N PHE A 206 -6.13 1.65 5.39
CA PHE A 206 -5.02 0.93 6.00
C PHE A 206 -4.31 1.86 6.97
N VAL A 207 -4.33 1.56 8.26
CA VAL A 207 -3.83 2.45 9.31
C VAL A 207 -2.90 1.67 10.22
N ASN A 208 -1.63 2.08 10.28
CA ASN A 208 -0.63 1.44 11.15
C ASN A 208 -0.55 -0.09 10.95
N SER A 209 -0.72 -0.53 9.71
CA SER A 209 -0.79 -1.94 9.33
C SER A 209 0.47 -2.36 8.59
N ALA A 210 0.69 -3.66 8.50
CA ALA A 210 1.72 -4.22 7.64
C ALA A 210 1.17 -5.37 6.78
N ILE A 211 1.64 -5.44 5.54
CA ILE A 211 1.40 -6.58 4.64
C ILE A 211 2.77 -7.03 4.14
N VAL A 212 3.28 -8.13 4.69
CA VAL A 212 4.71 -8.47 4.62
C VAL A 212 4.92 -9.94 4.30
N TYR A 213 6.07 -10.27 3.73
CA TYR A 213 6.41 -11.64 3.34
C TYR A 213 5.37 -12.24 2.39
N CYS A 214 5.03 -11.48 1.35
CA CYS A 214 4.18 -11.93 0.26
C CYS A 214 4.86 -11.61 -1.08
N PRO A 215 4.85 -12.51 -2.08
CA PRO A 215 5.26 -12.21 -3.44
C PRO A 215 4.49 -11.03 -4.02
N THR A 216 3.20 -10.94 -3.75
CA THR A 216 2.39 -9.74 -3.98
C THR A 216 1.71 -9.31 -2.67
N CYS A 217 2.04 -8.14 -2.12
CA CYS A 217 1.46 -7.77 -0.82
C CYS A 217 0.02 -7.26 -0.96
N LEU A 218 -0.22 -6.22 -1.76
CA LEU A 218 -1.55 -5.60 -1.88
C LEU A 218 -1.98 -5.49 -3.34
N VAL A 219 -3.18 -6.00 -3.65
CA VAL A 219 -3.83 -5.85 -4.95
C VAL A 219 -5.11 -5.04 -4.78
N LEU A 220 -5.22 -3.93 -5.50
CA LEU A 220 -6.45 -3.14 -5.62
C LEU A 220 -6.91 -3.17 -7.07
N ASN A 221 -8.11 -3.68 -7.30
CA ASN A 221 -8.74 -3.72 -8.61
C ASN A 221 -10.02 -2.88 -8.59
N ASN A 222 -10.13 -1.89 -9.49
CA ASN A 222 -11.28 -0.98 -9.59
C ASN A 222 -11.71 -0.39 -8.23
N CYS A 223 -10.74 -0.02 -7.41
CA CYS A 223 -10.98 0.50 -6.06
C CYS A 223 -10.94 2.03 -6.02
N TYR A 224 -11.99 2.67 -5.51
CA TYR A 224 -12.07 4.12 -5.45
C TYR A 224 -11.65 4.67 -4.08
N ASN A 225 -10.74 5.65 -4.09
CA ASN A 225 -10.33 6.44 -2.93
C ASN A 225 -9.83 5.59 -1.73
N THR A 226 -8.85 4.73 -1.99
CA THR A 226 -8.18 3.95 -0.95
C THR A 226 -7.10 4.80 -0.27
N ASN A 227 -7.07 4.79 1.07
CA ASN A 227 -6.12 5.58 1.85
C ASN A 227 -5.30 4.68 2.78
N ALA A 228 -3.98 4.86 2.76
CA ALA A 228 -3.02 4.20 3.63
C ALA A 228 -2.28 5.25 4.47
N THR A 229 -2.17 5.04 5.77
CA THR A 229 -1.38 5.88 6.68
C THR A 229 -0.50 4.99 7.54
N SER A 230 0.81 5.14 7.39
CA SER A 230 1.81 4.27 8.02
C SER A 230 1.58 2.79 7.69
N LEU A 231 1.36 2.46 6.41
CA LEU A 231 1.33 1.09 5.93
C LEU A 231 2.77 0.62 5.63
N SER A 232 3.19 -0.50 6.21
CA SER A 232 4.46 -1.15 5.89
C SER A 232 4.20 -2.29 4.90
N VAL A 233 4.89 -2.28 3.76
CA VAL A 233 4.85 -3.34 2.76
C VAL A 233 6.24 -3.93 2.62
N SER A 234 6.36 -5.26 2.73
CA SER A 234 7.61 -5.97 2.47
C SER A 234 7.32 -7.15 1.56
N ALA A 235 7.61 -6.99 0.27
CA ALA A 235 7.42 -8.06 -0.69
C ALA A 235 8.55 -9.11 -0.60
N GLY A 236 8.25 -10.35 -1.01
CA GLY A 236 9.17 -11.48 -0.96
C GLY A 236 9.30 -12.12 0.44
N TYR A 237 9.52 -13.43 0.47
CA TYR A 237 9.64 -14.23 1.68
C TYR A 237 11.05 -14.21 2.25
N GLU A 238 12.07 -14.20 1.37
CA GLU A 238 13.49 -14.28 1.70
C GLU A 238 14.34 -13.52 0.67
N SER A 239 15.62 -13.29 0.99
CA SER A 239 16.58 -12.71 0.04
C SER A 239 16.74 -13.63 -1.18
N GLY A 240 16.22 -13.22 -2.34
CA GLY A 240 16.37 -13.94 -3.60
C GLY A 240 15.09 -14.29 -4.33
N ASP A 241 13.92 -13.99 -3.77
CA ASP A 241 12.67 -14.08 -4.53
C ASP A 241 12.70 -13.12 -5.72
N THR A 242 12.37 -13.64 -6.90
CA THR A 242 12.30 -12.88 -8.16
C THR A 242 10.84 -12.63 -8.53
N ASN A 243 10.59 -11.60 -9.34
CA ASN A 243 9.25 -11.18 -9.76
C ASN A 243 8.28 -10.80 -8.62
N THR A 244 8.81 -10.23 -7.52
CA THR A 244 7.96 -9.80 -6.39
C THR A 244 7.49 -8.36 -6.54
N LYS A 245 6.24 -8.12 -6.12
CA LYS A 245 5.54 -6.84 -6.21
C LYS A 245 5.04 -6.39 -4.84
N GLY A 246 5.28 -5.13 -4.49
CA GLY A 246 4.70 -4.55 -3.28
C GLY A 246 3.20 -4.36 -3.42
N ILE A 247 2.79 -3.40 -4.25
CA ILE A 247 1.39 -3.03 -4.47
C ILE A 247 1.07 -3.04 -5.96
N VAL A 248 -0.06 -3.64 -6.32
CA VAL A 248 -0.59 -3.68 -7.69
C VAL A 248 -1.91 -2.91 -7.74
N LEU A 249 -2.02 -1.95 -8.66
CA LEU A 249 -3.21 -1.12 -8.85
C LEU A 249 -3.74 -1.32 -10.28
N ASN A 250 -4.95 -1.87 -10.41
CA ASN A 250 -5.57 -2.18 -11.69
C ASN A 250 -6.89 -1.44 -11.89
N ASP A 251 -7.26 -1.25 -13.16
CA ASP A 251 -8.61 -0.94 -13.63
C ASP A 251 -9.26 0.29 -12.95
N GLY A 252 -8.57 1.43 -12.92
CA GLY A 252 -9.13 2.67 -12.37
C GLY A 252 -8.94 2.83 -10.86
N SER A 253 -8.09 2.01 -10.23
CA SER A 253 -7.85 2.08 -8.80
C SER A 253 -7.18 3.40 -8.38
N ASN A 254 -7.54 3.90 -7.20
CA ASN A 254 -6.92 5.07 -6.59
C ASN A 254 -6.41 4.77 -5.19
N LEU A 255 -5.11 5.03 -4.97
CA LEU A 255 -4.42 4.90 -3.69
C LEU A 255 -3.77 6.22 -3.30
N ASN A 256 -3.95 6.64 -2.04
CA ASN A 256 -3.17 7.69 -1.41
C ASN A 256 -2.47 7.10 -0.18
N MET A 257 -1.15 7.23 -0.11
CA MET A 257 -0.32 6.69 0.97
C MET A 257 0.43 7.83 1.66
N PHE A 258 0.28 7.91 2.97
CA PHE A 258 0.88 8.93 3.84
C PHE A 258 1.85 8.26 4.82
N GLY A 259 3.15 8.47 4.63
CA GLY A 259 4.19 7.73 5.35
C GLY A 259 4.24 6.25 4.97
N GLY A 260 4.83 5.44 5.84
CA GLY A 260 4.98 3.99 5.65
C GLY A 260 6.17 3.64 4.75
N SER A 261 6.26 2.37 4.38
CA SER A 261 7.35 1.85 3.55
C SER A 261 6.87 0.79 2.56
N ILE A 262 7.61 0.67 1.45
CA ILE A 262 7.46 -0.38 0.45
C ILE A 262 8.86 -0.93 0.18
N GLU A 263 9.07 -2.16 0.60
CA GLU A 263 10.40 -2.78 0.70
C GLU A 263 10.40 -4.20 0.12
N GLY A 264 11.58 -4.77 -0.11
CA GLY A 264 11.75 -6.19 -0.41
C GLY A 264 11.34 -6.63 -1.82
N PHE A 265 10.81 -5.73 -2.65
CA PHE A 265 10.38 -6.04 -4.01
C PHE A 265 11.54 -6.20 -4.98
N SER A 266 11.46 -7.18 -5.88
CA SER A 266 12.47 -7.45 -6.89
C SER A 266 12.07 -6.96 -8.29
N GLU A 267 10.78 -6.86 -8.59
CA GLU A 267 10.27 -6.35 -9.87
C GLU A 267 9.73 -4.94 -9.74
N SER A 268 8.77 -4.72 -8.82
CA SER A 268 8.17 -3.40 -8.63
C SER A 268 7.64 -3.15 -7.23
N GLY A 269 7.97 -1.99 -6.67
CA GLY A 269 7.36 -1.55 -5.41
C GLY A 269 5.87 -1.27 -5.61
N ILE A 270 5.55 -0.52 -6.66
CA ILE A 270 4.20 -0.24 -7.12
C ILE A 270 4.12 -0.57 -8.61
N ASN A 271 3.09 -1.30 -9.00
CA ASN A 271 2.76 -1.53 -10.40
C ASN A 271 1.38 -0.94 -10.71
N LEU A 272 1.30 -0.01 -11.66
CA LEU A 272 0.08 0.71 -12.01
C LEU A 272 -0.39 0.39 -13.44
N SER A 273 -1.63 -0.11 -13.54
CA SER A 273 -2.37 -0.24 -14.79
C SER A 273 -3.71 0.52 -14.71
N ALA A 274 -3.91 1.46 -15.63
CA ALA A 274 -5.04 2.39 -15.71
C ALA A 274 -5.43 3.05 -14.37
N SER A 275 -4.45 3.36 -13.49
CA SER A 275 -4.69 3.66 -12.07
C SER A 275 -3.96 4.90 -11.57
N ARG A 276 -4.29 5.36 -10.36
CA ARG A 276 -3.72 6.58 -9.76
C ARG A 276 -3.13 6.29 -8.39
N ALA A 277 -1.87 6.66 -8.19
CA ALA A 277 -1.23 6.58 -6.88
C ALA A 277 -0.63 7.92 -6.44
N SER A 278 -0.86 8.27 -5.17
CA SER A 278 -0.21 9.39 -4.52
C SER A 278 0.57 8.91 -3.28
N PHE A 279 1.83 9.32 -3.18
CA PHE A 279 2.75 8.96 -2.10
C PHE A 279 3.27 10.24 -1.45
N TYR A 280 3.15 10.31 -0.12
CA TYR A 280 3.57 11.45 0.68
C TYR A 280 4.45 10.98 1.82
N GLY A 281 5.77 11.16 1.73
CA GLY A 281 6.69 10.73 2.79
C GLY A 281 6.89 9.22 2.89
N THR A 282 6.66 8.47 1.81
CA THR A 282 6.80 7.01 1.78
C THR A 282 8.27 6.61 1.53
N TYR A 283 8.74 5.57 2.22
CA TYR A 283 10.05 4.96 1.99
C TYR A 283 9.99 3.86 0.93
N PHE A 284 10.99 3.78 0.05
CA PHE A 284 11.11 2.75 -0.99
C PHE A 284 12.47 2.07 -0.97
N GLU A 285 12.50 0.73 -0.93
CA GLU A 285 13.72 -0.07 -0.99
C GLU A 285 13.48 -1.42 -1.69
N GLY A 286 13.91 -1.55 -2.95
CA GLY A 286 13.87 -2.83 -3.65
C GLY A 286 15.05 -3.74 -3.30
N ILE A 287 14.99 -5.00 -3.72
CA ILE A 287 16.11 -5.95 -3.73
C ILE A 287 16.54 -6.23 -5.17
N TYR A 288 17.83 -6.21 -5.46
CA TYR A 288 18.29 -6.33 -6.85
C TYR A 288 17.86 -7.63 -7.52
N ASP A 289 17.41 -7.48 -8.76
CA ASP A 289 17.16 -8.54 -9.72
C ASP A 289 18.10 -8.32 -10.92
N GLU A 290 19.02 -9.26 -11.16
CA GLU A 290 19.98 -9.21 -12.28
C GLU A 290 19.32 -9.26 -13.66
N VAL A 291 18.12 -9.82 -13.73
CA VAL A 291 17.45 -10.15 -14.99
C VAL A 291 16.48 -9.05 -15.40
N ASN A 292 15.84 -8.39 -14.44
CA ASN A 292 14.72 -7.50 -14.69
C ASN A 292 15.00 -6.04 -14.30
N ILE A 293 14.20 -5.15 -14.87
CA ILE A 293 14.15 -3.76 -14.42
C ILE A 293 13.45 -3.75 -13.06
N ASN A 294 14.21 -3.56 -11.98
CA ASN A 294 13.65 -3.34 -10.66
C ASN A 294 13.36 -1.85 -10.45
N SER A 295 12.07 -1.49 -10.34
CA SER A 295 11.63 -0.12 -10.12
C SER A 295 10.83 0.07 -8.83
N CYS A 296 10.92 1.24 -8.20
CA CYS A 296 10.00 1.56 -7.11
C CYS A 296 8.56 1.73 -7.63
N ILE A 297 8.38 2.29 -8.83
CA ILE A 297 7.09 2.56 -9.46
C ILE A 297 7.17 2.23 -10.97
N THR A 298 6.38 1.25 -11.41
CA THR A 298 6.16 0.94 -12.84
C THR A 298 4.80 1.47 -13.28
N VAL A 299 4.79 2.18 -14.41
CA VAL A 299 3.56 2.60 -15.11
C VAL A 299 3.36 1.70 -16.32
N GLU A 300 2.29 0.91 -16.36
CA GLU A 300 2.03 -0.08 -17.43
C GLU A 300 1.04 0.40 -18.51
N ASP A 301 0.26 1.47 -18.25
CA ASP A 301 -0.82 1.94 -19.12
C ASP A 301 -0.89 3.48 -19.21
N ASP A 302 -1.46 3.97 -20.32
CA ASP A 302 -1.66 5.37 -20.69
C ASP A 302 -2.47 6.23 -19.71
N HIS A 303 -3.35 5.60 -18.93
CA HIS A 303 -4.28 6.28 -18.02
C HIS A 303 -3.74 6.39 -16.60
N CYS A 304 -2.46 6.06 -16.40
CA CYS A 304 -1.84 6.07 -15.09
C CYS A 304 -1.43 7.48 -14.64
N ARG A 305 -1.55 7.72 -13.32
CA ARG A 305 -1.09 8.95 -12.68
C ARG A 305 -0.32 8.67 -11.41
N VAL A 306 0.83 9.31 -11.26
CA VAL A 306 1.69 9.19 -10.09
C VAL A 306 1.94 10.57 -9.51
N ASN A 307 1.76 10.70 -8.21
CA ASN A 307 2.14 11.87 -7.44
C ASN A 307 3.06 11.44 -6.29
N ALA A 308 4.33 11.79 -6.31
CA ALA A 308 5.31 11.39 -5.28
C ALA A 308 5.95 12.62 -4.64
N VAL A 309 5.73 12.83 -3.34
CA VAL A 309 6.17 14.03 -2.64
C VAL A 309 6.85 13.68 -1.32
N ASN A 310 8.04 14.27 -1.10
CA ASN A 310 8.85 14.08 0.12
C ASN A 310 9.18 12.60 0.44
N CYS A 311 9.19 11.70 -0.54
CA CYS A 311 9.55 10.30 -0.35
C CYS A 311 11.04 10.13 -0.07
N HIS A 312 11.42 9.03 0.58
CA HIS A 312 12.82 8.59 0.70
C HIS A 312 13.00 7.32 -0.12
N VAL A 313 13.91 7.35 -1.09
CA VAL A 313 14.10 6.28 -2.06
C VAL A 313 15.53 5.77 -2.00
N TYR A 314 15.71 4.48 -1.76
CA TYR A 314 17.01 3.82 -1.66
C TYR A 314 17.35 3.09 -2.97
N LEU A 315 18.26 3.67 -3.76
CA LEU A 315 18.67 3.22 -5.10
C LEU A 315 20.18 2.85 -5.11
N ALA A 316 20.59 1.95 -4.21
CA ALA A 316 21.97 1.49 -4.08
C ALA A 316 22.25 0.20 -4.88
N PHE A 317 23.53 -0.18 -4.96
CA PHE A 317 23.91 -1.49 -5.52
C PHE A 317 23.21 -2.62 -4.75
N GLY A 318 22.67 -3.60 -5.47
CA GLY A 318 21.91 -4.67 -4.83
C GLY A 318 20.48 -4.29 -4.45
N LYS A 319 19.97 -3.14 -4.93
CA LYS A 319 18.61 -2.63 -4.68
C LYS A 319 17.87 -2.28 -5.98
N ALA A 320 16.76 -1.54 -5.87
CA ALA A 320 16.06 -0.99 -7.03
C ALA A 320 16.99 -0.07 -7.84
N ASN A 321 16.89 -0.12 -9.18
CA ASN A 321 17.76 0.62 -10.08
C ASN A 321 17.08 1.84 -10.72
N THR A 322 15.78 2.02 -10.47
CA THR A 322 15.00 3.17 -10.91
C THR A 322 13.89 3.49 -9.92
N PHE A 323 13.56 4.77 -9.77
CA PHE A 323 12.41 5.20 -8.97
C PHE A 323 11.13 5.07 -9.80
N VAL A 324 11.08 5.68 -10.98
CA VAL A 324 9.93 5.57 -11.90
C VAL A 324 10.36 4.96 -13.22
N TYR A 325 9.67 3.91 -13.64
CA TYR A 325 9.83 3.29 -14.95
C TYR A 325 8.55 3.41 -15.79
N ILE A 326 8.71 3.90 -17.01
CA ILE A 326 7.67 3.90 -18.05
C ILE A 326 8.20 3.11 -19.25
N PRO A 327 7.61 1.94 -19.59
CA PRO A 327 8.03 1.11 -20.72
C PRO A 327 7.65 1.75 -22.06
N SER A 328 8.22 1.23 -23.15
CA SER A 328 8.00 1.75 -24.51
C SER A 328 6.57 1.57 -25.02
N THR A 329 5.78 0.72 -24.38
CA THR A 329 4.38 0.46 -24.71
C THR A 329 3.43 1.54 -24.23
N VAL A 330 3.86 2.40 -23.32
CA VAL A 330 3.06 3.51 -22.79
C VAL A 330 3.29 4.75 -23.66
N THR A 331 2.20 5.39 -24.05
CA THR A 331 2.15 6.58 -24.92
C THR A 331 1.59 7.82 -24.21
N SER A 332 1.12 7.67 -22.97
CA SER A 332 0.68 8.76 -22.09
C SER A 332 1.00 8.46 -20.63
N ALA A 333 1.46 9.44 -19.87
CA ALA A 333 1.57 9.32 -18.41
C ALA A 333 1.54 10.68 -17.74
N HIS A 334 1.01 10.74 -16.52
CA HIS A 334 1.08 11.92 -15.66
C HIS A 334 1.92 11.64 -14.43
N ILE A 335 3.11 12.23 -14.35
CA ILE A 335 4.03 12.08 -13.22
C ILE A 335 4.24 13.44 -12.59
N HIS A 336 3.90 13.58 -11.30
CA HIS A 336 4.33 14.68 -10.46
C HIS A 336 5.29 14.14 -9.40
N SER A 337 6.49 14.69 -9.34
CA SER A 337 7.50 14.29 -8.36
C SER A 337 8.13 15.51 -7.71
N LYS A 338 8.13 15.57 -6.38
CA LYS A 338 8.60 16.75 -5.66
C LYS A 338 9.31 16.49 -4.34
N ASN A 339 10.45 17.13 -4.14
CA ASN A 339 11.20 17.15 -2.87
C ASN A 339 11.55 15.75 -2.33
N ASN A 340 11.70 14.75 -3.20
CA ASN A 340 12.08 13.41 -2.78
C ASN A 340 13.58 13.36 -2.44
N TYR A 341 13.94 12.59 -1.42
CA TYR A 341 15.31 12.31 -1.04
C TYR A 341 15.72 10.96 -1.60
N PHE A 342 16.82 10.94 -2.34
CA PHE A 342 17.33 9.72 -2.93
C PHE A 342 18.71 9.38 -2.36
N GLU A 343 18.86 8.12 -1.97
CA GLU A 343 20.10 7.58 -1.45
C GLU A 343 20.73 6.62 -2.47
N TYR A 344 22.00 6.85 -2.78
CA TYR A 344 22.76 6.11 -3.78
C TYR A 344 24.17 5.80 -3.26
N GLU A 345 24.68 4.64 -3.67
CA GLU A 345 26.09 4.27 -3.46
C GLU A 345 26.85 4.35 -4.79
N PRO A 346 27.96 5.11 -4.87
CA PRO A 346 28.77 5.18 -6.08
C PRO A 346 29.55 3.87 -6.25
N VAL A 347 29.11 3.01 -7.17
CA VAL A 347 29.79 1.77 -7.53
C VAL A 347 30.17 1.80 -9.01
N SER A 348 31.39 1.35 -9.36
CA SER A 348 32.01 1.52 -10.68
C SER A 348 31.34 0.77 -11.85
N ASP A 349 30.35 -0.09 -11.59
CA ASP A 349 29.74 -0.98 -12.58
C ASP A 349 28.21 -1.10 -12.41
N TRP A 350 27.59 -0.12 -11.73
CA TRP A 350 26.16 -0.11 -11.44
C TRP A 350 25.43 0.99 -12.23
N TYR A 351 24.45 0.60 -13.04
CA TYR A 351 23.60 1.53 -13.79
C TYR A 351 22.35 1.88 -12.98
N THR A 352 22.26 3.11 -12.47
CA THR A 352 21.01 3.65 -11.90
C THR A 352 20.43 4.70 -12.83
N SER A 353 19.12 4.63 -13.08
CA SER A 353 18.37 5.70 -13.74
C SER A 353 17.19 6.09 -12.88
N VAL A 354 17.22 7.24 -12.21
CA VAL A 354 16.15 7.63 -11.26
C VAL A 354 14.78 7.65 -11.93
N TYR A 355 14.71 8.28 -13.09
CA TYR A 355 13.54 8.25 -13.96
C TYR A 355 13.93 7.57 -15.27
N ARG A 356 13.26 6.49 -15.63
CA ARG A 356 13.54 5.74 -16.85
C ARG A 356 12.31 5.74 -17.75
N PHE A 357 12.41 6.42 -18.89
CA PHE A 357 11.34 6.53 -19.87
C PHE A 357 11.76 5.86 -21.18
N ALA A 358 11.24 4.66 -21.41
CA ALA A 358 11.46 3.92 -22.65
C ALA A 358 10.46 4.30 -23.77
N ALA A 359 9.56 5.24 -23.52
CA ALA A 359 8.54 5.71 -24.45
C ALA A 359 9.15 6.22 -25.77
N THR A 360 8.48 5.92 -26.88
CA THR A 360 8.88 6.36 -28.22
C THR A 360 8.16 7.62 -28.69
N ASP A 361 7.03 7.96 -28.07
CA ASP A 361 6.26 9.18 -28.29
C ASP A 361 5.91 9.83 -26.94
N PHE A 362 6.12 11.15 -26.83
CA PHE A 362 5.81 11.95 -25.65
C PHE A 362 4.65 12.94 -25.86
N THR A 363 3.93 12.89 -26.97
CA THR A 363 2.82 13.82 -27.31
C THR A 363 1.78 14.01 -26.20
N SER A 364 1.48 12.95 -25.44
CA SER A 364 0.42 12.94 -24.43
C SER A 364 0.94 12.88 -22.99
N TYR A 365 2.24 13.13 -22.80
CA TYR A 365 2.87 13.09 -21.48
C TYR A 365 2.77 14.44 -20.76
N SER A 366 2.57 14.36 -19.44
CA SER A 366 2.67 15.48 -18.51
C SER A 366 3.56 15.07 -17.33
N ILE A 367 4.84 15.42 -17.42
CA ILE A 367 5.84 15.08 -16.41
C ILE A 367 6.33 16.38 -15.77
N ASP A 368 6.18 16.49 -14.45
CA ASP A 368 6.63 17.62 -13.63
C ASP A 368 7.48 17.10 -12.46
N ILE A 369 8.79 17.37 -12.52
CA ILE A 369 9.77 16.93 -11.52
C ILE A 369 10.50 18.16 -10.97
N SER A 370 10.44 18.37 -9.65
CA SER A 370 11.03 19.56 -9.02
C SER A 370 11.51 19.35 -7.57
N GLY A 371 12.63 19.97 -7.19
CA GLY A 371 13.08 20.00 -5.78
C GLY A 371 13.60 18.68 -5.22
N ASP A 372 13.61 17.61 -6.01
CA ASP A 372 14.22 16.33 -5.70
C ASP A 372 15.72 16.50 -5.37
N ASN A 373 16.17 15.88 -4.27
CA ASN A 373 17.53 16.00 -3.79
C ASN A 373 18.44 14.99 -4.50
N TYR A 374 19.22 15.51 -5.44
CA TYR A 374 20.17 14.74 -6.22
C TYR A 374 21.56 14.83 -5.60
N LYS A 375 22.19 13.69 -5.28
CA LYS A 375 23.57 13.67 -4.81
C LYS A 375 24.52 13.79 -6.01
N ASN A 376 25.36 14.83 -6.03
CA ASN A 376 26.31 15.16 -7.11
C ASN A 376 27.32 14.06 -7.52
N ASP A 377 27.35 12.92 -6.83
CA ASP A 377 28.38 11.88 -7.03
C ASP A 377 27.96 10.77 -8.03
N LEU A 378 26.78 10.89 -8.67
CA LEU A 378 26.30 9.96 -9.71
C LEU A 378 27.08 10.03 -11.05
N VAL A 379 28.21 10.75 -11.11
CA VAL A 379 28.99 11.07 -12.33
C VAL A 379 29.89 9.91 -12.80
N ASN A 380 29.73 8.71 -12.24
CA ASN A 380 30.45 7.54 -12.74
C ASN A 380 29.77 6.98 -13.99
N THR A 381 30.58 6.52 -14.95
CA THR A 381 30.17 6.00 -16.27
C THR A 381 29.04 4.98 -16.13
N GLY A 382 27.81 5.39 -16.46
CA GLY A 382 26.64 4.50 -16.47
C GLY A 382 25.52 4.87 -15.50
N SER A 383 25.53 5.96 -14.75
CA SER A 383 24.34 6.39 -13.99
C SER A 383 23.73 7.68 -14.55
N SER A 384 22.41 7.84 -14.46
CA SER A 384 21.69 9.01 -14.96
C SER A 384 20.51 9.40 -14.05
N TYR A 385 20.17 10.68 -14.01
CA TYR A 385 18.94 11.12 -13.36
C TYR A 385 17.72 10.77 -14.20
N ILE A 386 17.85 10.89 -15.51
CA ILE A 386 16.81 10.60 -16.48
C ILE A 386 17.44 9.85 -17.65
N SER A 387 16.85 8.72 -18.01
CA SER A 387 17.19 7.95 -19.20
C SER A 387 16.01 7.91 -20.15
N ILE A 388 16.23 8.34 -21.39
CA ILE A 388 15.27 8.27 -22.50
C ILE A 388 15.93 7.46 -23.61
N THR A 389 15.39 6.27 -23.90
CA THR A 389 16.09 5.29 -24.76
C THR A 389 15.62 5.24 -26.22
N SER A 390 14.82 6.20 -26.71
CA SER A 390 14.34 6.19 -28.11
C SER A 390 15.24 6.99 -29.06
N ALA A 391 15.75 6.32 -30.11
CA ALA A 391 16.43 6.97 -31.25
C ALA A 391 15.45 7.65 -32.24
N LEU A 392 14.13 7.52 -32.00
CA LEU A 392 13.04 7.94 -32.87
C LEU A 392 12.07 8.87 -32.11
N LEU A 393 12.58 9.83 -31.33
CA LEU A 393 11.73 10.84 -30.69
C LEU A 393 10.96 11.62 -31.77
N GLU A 394 9.67 11.31 -31.93
CA GLU A 394 8.77 12.09 -32.77
C GLU A 394 8.34 13.36 -32.02
N LYS A 395 8.20 14.47 -32.77
CA LYS A 395 7.76 15.76 -32.23
C LYS A 395 6.34 15.62 -31.67
N GLY A 396 6.18 15.88 -30.37
CA GLY A 396 4.89 15.86 -29.69
C GLY A 396 4.58 17.12 -28.90
N ASN A 397 3.28 17.38 -28.65
CA ASN A 397 2.79 18.53 -27.86
C ASN A 397 2.86 18.32 -26.33
N GLY A 398 3.37 17.19 -25.86
CA GLY A 398 3.48 16.89 -24.43
C GLY A 398 4.54 17.76 -23.74
N ILE A 399 4.38 17.93 -22.43
CA ILE A 399 5.25 18.77 -21.62
C ILE A 399 6.01 17.89 -20.63
N VAL A 400 7.34 17.91 -20.74
CA VAL A 400 8.27 17.35 -19.76
C VAL A 400 9.01 18.52 -19.13
N GLN A 401 8.62 18.90 -17.91
CA GLN A 401 9.25 19.97 -17.14
C GLN A 401 10.14 19.37 -16.06
N LEU A 402 11.42 19.76 -16.08
CA LEU A 402 12.47 19.23 -15.20
C LEU A 402 13.25 20.38 -14.59
N ILE A 403 13.24 20.49 -13.26
CA ILE A 403 14.01 21.53 -12.55
C ILE A 403 15.18 20.87 -11.81
N TYR A 404 16.38 20.96 -12.38
CA TYR A 404 17.61 20.50 -11.74
C TYR A 404 18.16 21.51 -10.72
N PRO A 405 18.72 21.08 -9.57
CA PRO A 405 19.63 21.88 -8.79
C PRO A 405 20.91 22.17 -9.58
N SER A 406 21.60 23.25 -9.22
CA SER A 406 22.80 23.69 -9.92
C SER A 406 23.96 22.68 -9.77
N GLY A 407 24.60 22.27 -10.87
CA GLY A 407 25.88 21.54 -10.84
C GLY A 407 25.89 20.10 -11.39
N HIS A 408 24.79 19.58 -11.93
CA HIS A 408 24.69 18.20 -12.41
C HIS A 408 24.93 18.09 -13.94
N GLU A 409 25.67 17.05 -14.38
CA GLU A 409 25.87 16.72 -15.79
C GLU A 409 24.75 15.81 -16.32
N LEU A 410 24.27 16.09 -17.54
CA LEU A 410 23.33 15.24 -18.28
C LEU A 410 24.10 14.07 -18.91
N ALA A 411 24.12 12.91 -18.26
CA ALA A 411 24.74 11.72 -18.84
C ALA A 411 23.80 11.06 -19.88
N GLY A 412 24.22 11.02 -21.15
CA GLY A 412 23.69 10.08 -22.16
C GLY A 412 22.48 10.53 -23.00
N ILE A 413 22.24 11.83 -23.14
CA ILE A 413 21.05 12.34 -23.81
C ILE A 413 21.20 12.43 -25.34
N HIS A 414 20.32 11.75 -26.09
CA HIS A 414 19.89 12.11 -27.45
C HIS A 414 18.51 12.82 -27.38
N LEU A 415 18.43 13.99 -26.74
CA LEU A 415 17.25 14.84 -26.74
C LEU A 415 17.24 15.60 -28.07
N THR A 416 16.58 15.06 -29.07
CA THR A 416 16.18 15.85 -30.23
C THR A 416 14.67 16.06 -30.17
N ASN A 417 14.22 17.31 -30.12
CA ASN A 417 12.84 17.73 -30.33
C ASN A 417 11.79 17.51 -29.20
N LEU A 418 12.18 17.44 -27.93
CA LEU A 418 11.24 17.65 -26.82
C LEU A 418 11.24 19.13 -26.42
N ASN A 419 10.09 19.68 -26.04
CA ASN A 419 10.00 20.98 -25.35
C ASN A 419 10.55 20.85 -23.91
N THR A 420 11.76 20.33 -23.77
CA THR A 420 12.49 20.28 -22.50
C THR A 420 13.04 21.67 -22.24
N ILE A 421 12.51 22.36 -21.23
CA ILE A 421 13.21 23.48 -20.62
C ILE A 421 14.26 22.86 -19.69
N SER A 422 15.38 22.42 -20.26
CA SER A 422 16.57 22.15 -19.47
C SER A 422 17.21 23.50 -19.11
N PRO A 423 17.55 23.77 -17.85
CA PRO A 423 18.33 24.96 -17.49
C PRO A 423 19.77 24.96 -18.08
N TYR A 424 20.18 23.90 -18.81
CA TYR A 424 21.57 23.70 -19.23
C TYR A 424 21.75 23.01 -20.60
N GLN A 425 21.16 23.54 -21.68
CA GLN A 425 21.64 23.17 -23.02
C GLN A 425 22.25 24.38 -23.76
N TYR A 426 23.58 24.47 -23.67
CA TYR A 426 24.42 24.98 -24.75
C TYR A 426 24.56 23.86 -25.78
N ASN A 427 23.91 23.98 -26.95
CA ASN A 427 24.37 23.47 -28.26
C ASN A 427 23.26 23.31 -29.30
N ASP A 428 21.99 23.53 -28.96
CA ASP A 428 21.02 23.79 -30.03
C ASP A 428 21.21 25.20 -30.56
N ASP A 429 21.02 25.34 -31.88
CA ASP A 429 20.97 26.61 -32.59
C ASP A 429 19.80 27.41 -31.99
N ILE A 430 20.06 28.15 -30.91
CA ILE A 430 19.09 28.90 -30.08
C ILE A 430 18.18 29.80 -30.93
N LEU A 431 18.62 30.14 -32.14
CA LEU A 431 17.88 30.87 -33.17
C LEU A 431 16.73 30.07 -33.81
N LYS A 432 16.63 28.76 -33.59
CA LYS A 432 15.58 27.86 -34.12
C LYS A 432 14.43 27.58 -33.15
N LEU A 433 14.48 28.12 -31.94
CA LEU A 433 13.44 27.93 -30.91
C LEU A 433 12.19 28.77 -31.21
N GLN A 434 11.01 28.27 -30.83
CA GLN A 434 9.72 28.85 -31.19
C GLN A 434 9.28 29.99 -30.27
N ASN A 435 8.35 30.81 -30.76
CA ASN A 435 7.71 31.87 -29.97
C ASN A 435 6.99 31.26 -28.74
N GLY A 436 7.25 31.80 -27.55
CA GLY A 436 6.74 31.31 -26.26
C GLY A 436 7.73 30.47 -25.44
N THR A 437 8.91 30.12 -25.99
CA THR A 437 9.93 29.37 -25.24
C THR A 437 10.48 30.20 -24.08
N ILE A 438 10.43 29.67 -22.86
CA ILE A 438 11.07 30.24 -21.67
C ILE A 438 12.32 29.43 -21.35
N THR A 439 13.46 30.07 -21.14
CA THR A 439 14.71 29.39 -20.75
C THR A 439 15.51 30.23 -19.75
N THR A 440 16.40 29.59 -18.98
CA THR A 440 17.24 30.25 -17.98
C THR A 440 18.70 29.98 -18.28
N PHE A 441 19.49 31.03 -18.39
CA PHE A 441 20.93 30.94 -18.62
C PHE A 441 21.70 31.04 -17.31
N ARG A 442 22.69 30.17 -17.13
CA ARG A 442 23.70 30.32 -16.08
C ARG A 442 24.70 31.38 -16.51
N ASN A 443 25.01 32.27 -15.59
CA ASN A 443 25.94 33.34 -15.82
C ASN A 443 27.27 33.06 -15.11
N ASN A 444 28.30 32.67 -15.86
CA ASN A 444 29.64 32.41 -15.33
C ASN A 444 30.59 33.61 -15.53
N GLY A 445 30.07 34.77 -15.96
CA GLY A 445 30.80 36.04 -16.03
C GLY A 445 31.69 36.25 -17.27
N GLY A 446 31.64 35.37 -18.27
CA GLY A 446 32.30 35.55 -19.57
C GLY A 446 31.43 36.23 -20.62
N LEU A 447 32.04 36.78 -21.68
CA LEU A 447 31.35 37.32 -22.86
C LEU A 447 30.70 36.21 -23.72
N ASP A 448 31.21 34.99 -23.62
CA ASP A 448 30.66 33.79 -24.29
C ASP A 448 29.47 33.18 -23.52
N ASP A 449 29.15 33.72 -22.33
CA ASP A 449 28.06 33.26 -21.45
C ASP A 449 26.70 33.94 -21.73
N ASP A 450 26.67 34.88 -22.68
CA ASP A 450 25.43 35.51 -23.17
C ASP A 450 25.26 35.27 -24.69
N PRO A 451 24.84 34.07 -25.09
CA PRO A 451 24.69 33.69 -26.49
C PRO A 451 23.57 34.48 -27.19
N LEU A 452 22.78 35.24 -26.44
CA LEU A 452 21.68 36.07 -26.94
C LEU A 452 22.01 37.56 -26.97
N HIS A 453 23.17 37.96 -26.44
CA HIS A 453 23.60 39.36 -26.30
C HIS A 453 22.54 40.27 -25.64
N LEU A 454 21.78 39.75 -24.67
CA LEU A 454 20.73 40.51 -23.98
C LEU A 454 21.26 41.40 -22.86
N HIS A 455 22.55 41.30 -22.55
CA HIS A 455 23.21 42.15 -21.57
C HIS A 455 24.00 43.27 -22.23
N PHE A 456 23.64 44.51 -21.88
CA PHE A 456 24.29 45.73 -22.39
C PHE A 456 25.35 46.32 -21.43
N GLY A 457 25.74 45.61 -20.36
CA GLY A 457 26.71 46.08 -19.36
C GLY A 457 27.24 44.97 -18.44
N SER A 458 28.19 45.28 -17.54
CA SER A 458 28.77 44.30 -16.61
C SER A 458 27.72 43.73 -15.64
N TYR A 459 27.54 42.41 -15.62
CA TYR A 459 26.59 41.70 -14.76
C TYR A 459 27.29 40.73 -13.81
N GLY A 460 26.68 40.46 -12.66
CA GLY A 460 27.16 39.45 -11.70
C GLY A 460 26.84 38.02 -12.15
N TYR A 461 27.38 37.04 -11.42
CA TYR A 461 27.25 35.59 -11.66
C TYR A 461 25.83 35.00 -11.42
N ASN A 462 24.79 35.82 -11.53
CA ASN A 462 23.41 35.41 -11.25
C ASN A 462 22.75 34.88 -12.53
N PRO A 463 22.03 33.74 -12.46
CA PRO A 463 21.26 33.26 -13.60
C PRO A 463 20.19 34.27 -14.01
N TYR A 464 19.78 34.24 -15.28
CA TYR A 464 18.71 35.09 -15.79
C TYR A 464 17.77 34.30 -16.69
N THR A 465 16.48 34.58 -16.57
CA THR A 465 15.43 33.96 -17.37
C THR A 465 15.08 34.83 -18.57
N VAL A 466 14.83 34.21 -19.71
CA VAL A 466 14.41 34.86 -20.95
C VAL A 466 13.20 34.16 -21.55
N ILE A 467 12.49 34.86 -22.40
CA ILE A 467 11.39 34.35 -23.21
C ILE A 467 11.60 34.73 -24.68
N MET A 468 11.33 33.83 -25.61
CA MET A 468 11.21 34.14 -27.03
C MET A 468 9.82 34.74 -27.26
N GLU A 469 9.72 36.05 -27.53
CA GLU A 469 8.46 36.74 -27.78
C GLU A 469 8.51 37.44 -29.15
N ASN A 470 7.61 37.06 -30.05
CA ASN A 470 7.49 37.54 -31.42
C ASN A 470 8.77 37.35 -32.26
N GLY A 471 9.51 36.28 -32.01
CA GLY A 471 10.76 35.96 -32.73
C GLY A 471 11.99 36.68 -32.20
N GLU A 472 11.87 37.41 -31.08
CA GLU A 472 12.98 38.03 -30.38
C GLU A 472 13.10 37.49 -28.95
N TRP A 473 14.33 37.30 -28.49
CA TRP A 473 14.58 36.95 -27.11
C TRP A 473 14.49 38.18 -26.20
N LYS A 474 13.78 38.04 -25.09
CA LYS A 474 13.62 39.09 -24.08
C LYS A 474 13.95 38.58 -22.71
N LYS A 475 14.73 39.35 -21.95
CA LYS A 475 14.97 39.07 -20.53
C LYS A 475 13.71 39.32 -19.72
N ILE A 476 13.32 38.35 -18.91
CA ILE A 476 12.26 38.55 -17.92
C ILE A 476 12.89 39.32 -16.75
N PRO A 477 12.37 40.51 -16.38
CA PRO A 477 12.85 41.23 -15.20
C PRO A 477 12.71 40.36 -13.96
N ASN A 478 13.74 40.35 -13.10
CA ASN A 478 13.69 39.65 -11.81
C ASN A 478 12.58 40.18 -10.90
#